data_AF-A0A4R3JN62-F1
#
_entry.id   AF-A0A4R3JN62-F1
#
_cell.length_a   1.000
_cell.length_b   1.000
_cell.length_c   1.000
_cell.angle_alpha   90.00
_cell.angle_beta   90.00
_cell.angle_gamma   90.00
#
_symmetry.space_group_name_H-M   'P 1'
#
loop_
_entity.id
_entity.type
_entity.pdbx_description
1 polymer ?
#
loop_
_entity_poly.entity_id
_entity_poly.type
_entity_poly.pdbx_seq_one_letter_code
_entity_poly.pdbx_strand_id
1 'polypeptide(L)'
;MLRNMYPPGCRVELEDMEADPYVKLSPGDLGTVQFVDDAGQIHVSWDCGHSLAMVFGVDHCKCVMREERLQEILQRIQAMPFESLEKMERYVMEKLSGVFPKISFQKKEGQEVFVDMGVAAFMKKGLGVAIQYETDSQQHIFIKKMEMQGQDIKGKFVFQMQQKQR
;
A
#
# COMPACT_ATOMS: atom_id res chain seq x y z
N MET A 1 10.95 15.63 -11.50
CA MET A 1 11.73 14.48 -11.00
C MET A 1 11.17 13.95 -9.68
N LEU A 2 11.00 14.78 -8.65
CA LEU A 2 10.52 14.32 -7.33
C LEU A 2 9.15 13.61 -7.37
N ARG A 3 8.19 14.17 -8.12
CA ARG A 3 6.87 13.55 -8.40
C ARG A 3 6.96 12.15 -9.04
N ASN A 4 8.06 11.84 -9.76
CA ASN A 4 8.28 10.52 -10.37
C ASN A 4 8.94 9.54 -9.38
N MET A 5 9.76 10.06 -8.45
CA MET A 5 10.38 9.24 -7.40
C MET A 5 9.34 8.82 -6.36
N TYR A 6 8.45 9.75 -5.99
CA TYR A 6 7.38 9.59 -5.01
C TYR A 6 6.02 9.90 -5.64
N PRO A 7 5.51 9.02 -6.52
CA PRO A 7 4.20 9.22 -7.13
C PRO A 7 3.08 9.12 -6.09
N PRO A 8 1.96 9.84 -6.25
CA PRO A 8 0.82 9.75 -5.36
C PRO A 8 0.36 8.30 -5.14
N GLY A 9 0.16 7.95 -3.87
CA GLY A 9 -0.25 6.62 -3.44
C GLY A 9 0.88 5.62 -3.25
N CYS A 10 2.13 5.90 -3.61
CA CYS A 10 3.22 4.98 -3.32
C CYS A 10 3.44 4.84 -1.80
N ARG A 11 3.94 3.67 -1.39
CA ARG A 11 4.33 3.40 -0.01
C ARG A 11 5.77 3.83 0.20
N VAL A 12 6.02 4.48 1.32
CA VAL A 12 7.34 4.94 1.74
C VAL A 12 7.67 4.42 3.13
N GLU A 13 8.96 4.29 3.40
CA GLU A 13 9.52 4.02 4.71
C GLU A 13 10.44 5.18 5.09
N LEU A 14 10.28 5.70 6.30
CA LEU A 14 11.15 6.74 6.84
C LEU A 14 12.54 6.15 7.09
N GLU A 15 13.58 6.79 6.57
CA GLU A 15 14.97 6.40 6.80
C GLU A 15 15.61 7.30 7.87
N ASP A 16 15.41 8.61 7.73
CA ASP A 16 15.95 9.61 8.65
C ASP A 16 15.13 10.90 8.59
N MET A 17 15.10 11.63 9.70
CA MET A 17 14.42 12.91 9.82
C MET A 17 15.17 13.79 10.81
N GLU A 18 15.17 15.11 10.58
CA GLU A 18 15.68 16.04 11.58
C GLU A 18 14.96 15.88 12.92
N ALA A 19 15.73 15.85 14.01
CA ALA A 19 15.19 15.61 15.34
C ALA A 19 14.27 16.77 15.78
N ASP A 20 12.96 16.50 15.81
CA ASP A 20 11.94 17.41 16.31
C ASP A 20 11.22 16.77 17.52
N PRO A 21 11.23 17.40 18.71
CA PRO A 21 10.60 16.86 19.91
C PRO A 21 9.07 16.71 19.82
N TYR A 22 8.43 17.31 18.82
CA TYR A 22 6.99 17.23 18.57
C TYR A 22 6.62 16.19 17.50
N VAL A 23 7.61 15.62 16.80
CA VAL A 23 7.40 14.59 15.78
C VAL A 23 7.53 13.20 16.40
N LYS A 24 6.52 12.36 16.17
CA LYS A 24 6.46 10.98 16.69
C LYS A 24 6.85 9.93 15.66
N LEU A 25 7.57 10.33 14.62
CA LEU A 25 8.03 9.43 13.58
C LEU A 25 9.41 8.88 13.93
N SER A 26 9.64 7.62 13.61
CA SER A 26 10.91 6.94 13.79
C SER A 26 11.34 6.25 12.50
N PRO A 27 12.65 6.09 12.24
CA PRO A 27 13.12 5.27 11.14
C PRO A 27 12.44 3.88 11.12
N GLY A 28 12.00 3.46 9.93
CA GLY A 28 11.18 2.26 9.74
C GLY A 28 9.67 2.51 9.74
N ASP A 29 9.19 3.69 10.15
CA ASP A 29 7.78 4.03 10.03
C ASP A 29 7.34 4.06 8.57
N LEU A 30 6.19 3.47 8.31
CA LEU A 30 5.61 3.37 6.97
C LEU A 30 4.53 4.42 6.77
N GLY A 31 4.42 4.87 5.52
CA GLY A 31 3.39 5.82 5.11
C GLY A 31 3.03 5.72 3.64
N THR A 32 1.98 6.45 3.26
CA THR A 32 1.52 6.57 1.88
C THR A 32 1.66 8.01 1.43
N VAL A 33 2.35 8.24 0.31
CA VAL A 33 2.47 9.57 -0.30
C VAL A 33 1.10 10.03 -0.77
N GLN A 34 0.68 11.22 -0.34
CA GLN A 34 -0.56 11.86 -0.79
C GLN A 34 -0.31 12.67 -2.06
N PHE A 35 0.71 13.53 -2.04
CA PHE A 35 1.18 14.32 -3.18
C PHE A 35 2.55 14.92 -2.87
N VAL A 36 3.21 15.42 -3.91
CA VAL A 36 4.36 16.33 -3.78
C VAL A 36 3.85 17.73 -4.11
N ASP A 37 4.18 18.74 -3.31
CA ASP A 37 3.79 20.12 -3.60
C ASP A 37 4.79 20.84 -4.53
N ASP A 38 4.50 22.10 -4.84
CA ASP A 38 5.34 22.90 -5.73
C ASP A 38 6.60 23.43 -5.05
N ALA A 39 6.67 23.37 -3.71
CA ALA A 39 7.87 23.65 -2.93
C ALA A 39 8.80 22.41 -2.85
N GLY A 40 8.39 21.27 -3.38
CA GLY A 40 9.16 20.03 -3.36
C GLY A 40 9.05 19.26 -2.04
N GLN A 41 8.02 19.52 -1.23
CA GLN A 41 7.76 18.71 -0.04
C GLN A 41 6.89 17.50 -0.39
N ILE A 42 7.20 16.36 0.22
CA ILE A 42 6.48 15.09 0.01
C ILE A 42 5.47 14.93 1.14
N HIS A 43 4.18 15.13 0.87
CA HIS A 43 3.13 14.99 1.88
C HIS A 43 2.79 13.52 2.06
N VAL A 44 3.02 12.99 3.27
CA VAL A 44 2.84 11.58 3.59
C VAL A 44 1.77 11.39 4.66
N SER A 45 0.87 10.44 4.42
CA SER A 45 -0.03 9.89 5.43
C SER A 45 0.67 8.73 6.12
N TRP A 46 1.14 8.92 7.34
CA TRP A 46 1.86 7.90 8.09
C TRP A 46 0.90 6.92 8.78
N ASP A 47 1.29 5.65 8.85
CA ASP A 47 0.44 4.56 9.35
C ASP A 47 0.15 4.69 10.86
N CYS A 48 0.98 5.43 11.58
CA CYS A 48 0.82 5.80 12.99
C CYS A 48 -0.28 6.86 13.23
N GLY A 49 -0.95 7.34 12.17
CA GLY A 49 -2.08 8.26 12.25
C GLY A 49 -1.72 9.74 12.09
N HIS A 50 -0.44 10.05 11.90
CA HIS A 50 0.03 11.39 11.61
C HIS A 50 0.06 11.67 10.10
N SER A 51 -0.06 12.95 9.71
CA SER A 51 0.23 13.40 8.35
C SER A 51 1.28 14.48 8.45
N LEU A 52 2.42 14.27 7.80
CA LEU A 52 3.56 15.18 7.84
C LEU A 52 4.21 15.24 6.46
N ALA A 53 4.65 16.43 6.08
CA ALA A 53 5.39 16.64 4.86
C ALA A 53 6.88 16.44 5.12
N MET A 54 7.55 15.72 4.23
CA MET A 54 8.99 15.55 4.25
C MET A 54 9.66 16.59 3.36
N VAL A 55 10.68 17.25 3.89
CA VAL A 55 11.49 18.25 3.19
C VAL A 55 12.60 17.52 2.42
N PHE A 56 12.51 17.51 1.10
CA PHE A 56 13.48 16.83 0.26
C PHE A 56 14.89 17.40 0.44
N GLY A 57 15.86 16.52 0.71
CA GLY A 57 17.27 16.88 0.96
C GLY A 57 17.59 17.22 2.41
N VAL A 58 16.58 17.27 3.29
CA VAL A 58 16.73 17.36 4.75
C VAL A 58 16.25 16.04 5.37
N ASP A 59 15.02 15.65 5.05
CA ASP A 59 14.43 14.39 5.48
C ASP A 59 14.63 13.30 4.42
N HIS A 60 14.73 12.05 4.85
CA HIS A 60 15.03 10.92 3.98
C HIS A 60 13.98 9.82 4.13
N CYS A 61 13.33 9.48 3.02
CA CYS A 61 12.49 8.29 2.93
C CYS A 61 12.73 7.57 1.60
N LYS A 62 12.49 6.27 1.60
CA LYS A 62 12.55 5.44 0.40
C LYS A 62 11.17 5.02 -0.05
N CYS A 63 10.93 5.05 -1.35
CA CYS A 63 9.73 4.45 -1.94
C CYS A 63 9.87 2.92 -1.93
N VAL A 64 9.12 2.24 -1.05
CA VAL A 64 9.18 0.78 -0.87
C VAL A 64 8.17 0.03 -1.73
N MET A 65 7.08 0.66 -2.19
CA MET A 65 6.12 0.03 -3.10
C MET A 65 5.39 1.03 -3.99
N ARG A 66 5.35 0.73 -5.29
CA ARG A 66 4.50 1.42 -6.28
C ARG A 66 3.38 0.48 -6.75
N GLU A 67 2.36 1.03 -7.40
CA GLU A 67 1.21 0.25 -7.86
C GLU A 67 1.64 -0.83 -8.85
N GLU A 68 2.52 -0.47 -9.79
CA GLU A 68 3.04 -1.38 -10.82
C GLU A 68 3.80 -2.55 -10.20
N ARG A 69 4.62 -2.27 -9.17
CA ARG A 69 5.36 -3.30 -8.44
C ARG A 69 4.42 -4.25 -7.71
N LEU A 70 3.35 -3.73 -7.10
CA LEU A 70 2.34 -4.60 -6.48
C LEU A 70 1.66 -5.48 -7.54
N GLN A 71 1.25 -4.91 -8.67
CA GLN A 71 0.65 -5.67 -9.78
C GLN A 71 1.57 -6.81 -10.28
N GLU A 72 2.87 -6.56 -10.43
CA GLU A 72 3.85 -7.59 -10.78
C GLU A 72 3.94 -8.71 -9.74
N ILE A 73 3.92 -8.37 -8.45
CA ILE A 73 3.90 -9.36 -7.36
C ILE A 73 2.64 -10.22 -7.43
N LEU A 74 1.47 -9.58 -7.63
CA LEU A 74 0.18 -10.28 -7.72
C LEU A 74 0.12 -11.21 -8.94
N GLN A 75 0.64 -10.77 -10.10
CA GLN A 75 0.72 -11.62 -11.30
C GLN A 75 1.58 -12.87 -11.06
N ARG A 76 2.70 -12.73 -10.35
CA ARG A 76 3.55 -13.89 -9.99
C ARG A 76 2.83 -14.84 -9.05
N ILE A 77 2.15 -14.31 -8.03
CA ILE A 77 1.36 -15.12 -7.08
C ILE A 77 0.24 -15.87 -7.82
N GLN A 78 -0.48 -15.19 -8.71
CA GLN A 78 -1.56 -15.77 -9.50
C GLN A 78 -1.11 -16.96 -10.37
N ALA A 79 0.13 -16.96 -10.84
CA ALA A 79 0.68 -18.04 -11.65
C ALA A 79 1.12 -19.29 -10.85
N MET A 80 1.02 -19.28 -9.52
CA MET A 80 1.47 -20.36 -8.65
C MET A 80 0.32 -21.27 -8.20
N PRO A 81 0.52 -22.59 -8.17
CA PRO A 81 -0.34 -23.50 -7.41
C PRO A 81 0.04 -23.49 -5.93
N PHE A 82 -0.92 -23.71 -5.04
CA PHE A 82 -0.69 -23.83 -3.60
C PHE A 82 -1.31 -25.12 -3.05
N GLU A 83 -0.67 -25.73 -2.07
CA GLU A 83 -1.18 -27.00 -1.52
C GLU A 83 -2.47 -26.83 -0.70
N SER A 84 -2.69 -25.64 -0.15
CA SER A 84 -3.89 -25.31 0.61
C SER A 84 -4.09 -23.79 0.66
N LEU A 85 -5.30 -23.38 1.09
CA LEU A 85 -5.61 -21.96 1.25
C LEU A 85 -4.68 -21.31 2.28
N GLU A 86 -4.39 -21.99 3.39
CA GLU A 86 -3.48 -21.50 4.43
C GLU A 86 -2.08 -21.23 3.90
N LYS A 87 -1.55 -22.11 3.03
CA LYS A 87 -0.23 -21.90 2.41
C LYS A 87 -0.22 -20.71 1.46
N MET A 88 -1.31 -20.50 0.72
CA MET A 88 -1.49 -19.32 -0.13
C MET A 88 -1.52 -18.04 0.72
N GLU A 89 -2.35 -17.98 1.76
CA GLU A 89 -2.47 -16.83 2.66
C GLU A 89 -1.12 -16.48 3.32
N ARG A 90 -0.41 -17.51 3.81
CA ARG A 90 0.93 -17.35 4.39
C ARG A 90 1.93 -16.78 3.39
N TYR A 91 1.93 -17.28 2.16
CA TYR A 91 2.82 -16.78 1.12
C TYR A 91 2.53 -15.32 0.77
N VAL A 92 1.25 -14.96 0.63
CA VAL A 92 0.83 -13.57 0.38
C VAL A 92 1.23 -12.66 1.55
N MET A 93 1.04 -13.10 2.80
CA MET A 93 1.50 -12.35 3.98
C MET A 93 3.01 -12.12 3.97
N GLU A 94 3.81 -13.16 3.69
CA GLU A 94 5.27 -13.04 3.64
C GLU A 94 5.74 -11.98 2.63
N LYS A 95 5.07 -11.88 1.48
CA LYS A 95 5.44 -10.92 0.42
C LYS A 95 4.98 -9.50 0.70
N LEU A 96 3.88 -9.31 1.42
CA LEU A 96 3.21 -8.00 1.49
C LEU A 96 3.25 -7.35 2.88
N SER A 97 3.35 -8.12 3.96
CA SER A 97 3.26 -7.61 5.35
C SER A 97 4.35 -6.58 5.69
N GLY A 98 5.55 -6.69 5.11
CA GLY A 98 6.62 -5.72 5.32
C GLY A 98 6.31 -4.31 4.80
N VAL A 99 5.34 -4.17 3.90
CA VAL A 99 4.89 -2.88 3.36
C VAL A 99 3.47 -2.52 3.82
N PHE A 100 2.67 -3.54 4.13
CA PHE A 100 1.29 -3.45 4.59
C PHE A 100 1.14 -4.18 5.93
N PRO A 101 1.59 -3.59 7.06
CA PRO A 101 1.61 -4.28 8.35
C PRO A 101 0.22 -4.65 8.88
N LYS A 102 -0.82 -3.98 8.37
CA LYS A 102 -2.23 -4.17 8.74
C LYS A 102 -2.96 -5.11 7.78
N ILE A 103 -2.23 -5.83 6.92
CA ILE A 103 -2.81 -6.77 5.96
C ILE A 103 -3.63 -7.86 6.67
N SER A 104 -4.82 -8.16 6.15
CA SER A 104 -5.71 -9.17 6.71
C SER A 104 -6.49 -9.91 5.63
N PHE A 105 -6.96 -11.12 5.95
CA PHE A 105 -7.65 -12.00 5.03
C PHE A 105 -9.10 -12.18 5.48
N GLN A 106 -10.00 -12.08 4.52
CA GLN A 106 -11.43 -12.25 4.73
C GLN A 106 -11.93 -13.26 3.72
N LYS A 107 -12.22 -14.47 4.18
CA LYS A 107 -12.89 -15.46 3.35
C LYS A 107 -14.30 -14.98 3.00
N LYS A 108 -14.67 -15.06 1.73
CA LYS A 108 -16.02 -14.77 1.25
C LYS A 108 -16.76 -16.08 0.97
N GLU A 109 -18.06 -15.99 0.70
CA GLU A 109 -18.82 -17.17 0.29
C GLU A 109 -18.28 -17.69 -1.06
N GLY A 110 -18.17 -19.01 -1.19
CA GLY A 110 -17.58 -19.65 -2.37
C GLY A 110 -16.05 -19.74 -2.32
N GLN A 111 -15.42 -19.85 -3.50
CA GLN A 111 -13.97 -19.94 -3.68
C GLN A 111 -13.36 -18.53 -3.89
N GLU A 112 -13.64 -17.64 -2.94
CA GLU A 112 -13.17 -16.26 -2.97
C GLU A 112 -12.58 -15.83 -1.62
N VAL A 113 -11.43 -15.15 -1.67
CA VAL A 113 -10.79 -14.50 -0.53
C VAL A 113 -10.54 -13.03 -0.87
N PHE A 114 -10.84 -12.16 0.07
CA PHE A 114 -10.45 -10.75 -0.01
C PHE A 114 -9.27 -10.50 0.93
N VAL A 115 -8.20 -9.94 0.38
CA VAL A 115 -7.02 -9.51 1.14
C VAL A 115 -7.10 -8.00 1.32
N ASP A 116 -7.42 -7.55 2.53
CA ASP A 116 -7.43 -6.12 2.87
C ASP A 116 -6.00 -5.70 3.21
N MET A 117 -5.47 -4.65 2.56
CA MET A 117 -4.12 -4.14 2.86
C MET A 117 -4.08 -3.32 4.16
N GLY A 118 -5.24 -2.96 4.73
CA GLY A 118 -5.38 -2.26 6.00
C GLY A 118 -4.96 -0.80 5.98
N VAL A 119 -4.61 -0.27 4.80
CA VAL A 119 -4.20 1.13 4.58
C VAL A 119 -4.72 1.64 3.23
N ALA A 120 -4.81 2.96 3.07
CA ALA A 120 -5.01 3.55 1.75
C ALA A 120 -3.66 3.67 1.02
N ALA A 121 -3.61 3.25 -0.24
CA ALA A 121 -2.44 3.40 -1.12
C ALA A 121 -2.88 3.36 -2.59
N PHE A 122 -1.98 3.75 -3.49
CA PHE A 122 -2.20 3.80 -4.94
C PHE A 122 -3.47 4.57 -5.33
N MET A 123 -3.72 5.66 -4.59
CA MET A 123 -4.94 6.47 -4.73
C MET A 123 -6.24 5.69 -4.53
N LYS A 124 -6.23 4.62 -3.72
CA LYS A 124 -7.40 3.83 -3.37
C LYS A 124 -7.63 3.79 -1.86
N LYS A 125 -8.86 4.07 -1.44
CA LYS A 125 -9.35 3.80 -0.08
C LYS A 125 -9.88 2.38 0.01
N GLY A 126 -9.66 1.72 1.15
CA GLY A 126 -9.99 0.31 1.30
C GLY A 126 -9.27 -0.54 0.26
N LEU A 127 -7.98 -0.28 0.06
CA LEU A 127 -7.17 -1.02 -0.90
C LEU A 127 -7.16 -2.49 -0.48
N GLY A 128 -7.52 -3.36 -1.41
CA GLY A 128 -7.42 -4.80 -1.19
C GLY A 128 -7.25 -5.55 -2.50
N VAL A 129 -7.19 -6.87 -2.39
CA VAL A 129 -7.07 -7.78 -3.53
C VAL A 129 -8.11 -8.87 -3.39
N ALA A 130 -9.00 -8.99 -4.37
CA ALA A 130 -9.90 -10.13 -4.47
C ALA A 130 -9.18 -11.27 -5.19
N ILE A 131 -9.24 -12.45 -4.59
CA ILE A 131 -8.64 -13.69 -5.08
C ILE A 131 -9.77 -14.67 -5.33
N GLN A 132 -9.98 -15.02 -6.59
CA GLN A 132 -10.85 -16.12 -6.99
C GLN A 132 -9.98 -17.32 -7.29
N TYR A 133 -10.34 -18.47 -6.72
CA TYR A 133 -9.55 -19.68 -6.85
C TYR A 133 -10.43 -20.89 -7.16
N GLU A 134 -9.79 -21.98 -7.57
CA GLU A 134 -10.40 -23.30 -7.71
C GLU A 134 -9.64 -24.31 -6.86
N THR A 135 -10.31 -25.40 -6.51
CA THR A 135 -9.72 -26.53 -5.78
C THR A 135 -9.83 -27.80 -6.60
N ASP A 136 -8.76 -28.59 -6.65
CA ASP A 136 -8.81 -29.94 -7.22
C ASP A 136 -9.35 -30.97 -6.20
N SER A 137 -9.35 -32.26 -6.59
CA SER A 137 -9.77 -33.37 -5.72
C SER A 137 -8.87 -33.60 -4.51
N GLN A 138 -7.66 -33.03 -4.50
CA GLN A 138 -6.69 -33.08 -3.40
C GLN A 138 -6.70 -31.78 -2.57
N GLN A 139 -7.62 -30.85 -2.85
CA GLN A 139 -7.74 -29.53 -2.23
C GLN A 139 -6.60 -28.55 -2.54
N HIS A 140 -5.79 -28.82 -3.57
CA HIS A 140 -4.81 -27.85 -4.04
C HIS A 140 -5.52 -26.63 -4.65
N ILE A 141 -4.98 -25.45 -4.38
CA ILE A 141 -5.53 -24.15 -4.77
C ILE A 141 -4.87 -23.69 -6.06
N PHE A 142 -5.71 -23.30 -7.03
CA PHE A 142 -5.29 -22.66 -8.28
C PHE A 142 -5.97 -21.29 -8.39
N ILE A 143 -5.17 -20.22 -8.42
CA ILE A 143 -5.72 -18.87 -8.51
C ILE A 143 -6.20 -18.62 -9.95
N LYS A 144 -7.50 -18.41 -10.12
CA LYS A 144 -8.11 -18.06 -11.41
C LYS A 144 -7.95 -16.59 -11.71
N LYS A 145 -8.08 -15.76 -10.68
CA LYS A 145 -8.11 -14.31 -10.82
C LYS A 145 -7.63 -13.64 -9.54
N MET A 146 -6.76 -12.65 -9.68
CA MET A 146 -6.30 -11.80 -8.59
C MET A 146 -6.44 -10.34 -9.03
N GLU A 147 -7.34 -9.59 -8.42
CA GLU A 147 -7.67 -8.22 -8.84
C GLU A 147 -7.55 -7.22 -7.69
N MET A 148 -6.82 -6.14 -7.93
CA MET A 148 -6.81 -5.00 -7.03
C MET A 148 -8.19 -4.35 -6.98
N GLN A 149 -8.66 -4.09 -5.76
CA GLN A 149 -9.91 -3.41 -5.47
C GLN A 149 -9.66 -2.20 -4.56
N GLY A 150 -10.62 -1.30 -4.53
CA GLY A 150 -10.62 -0.12 -3.67
C GLY A 150 -11.36 1.03 -4.33
N GLN A 151 -11.77 2.00 -3.53
CA GLN A 151 -12.45 3.19 -4.01
C GLN A 151 -11.42 4.22 -4.46
N ASP A 152 -11.48 4.63 -5.72
CA ASP A 152 -10.61 5.68 -6.25
C ASP A 152 -10.78 6.97 -5.45
N ILE A 153 -9.65 7.51 -4.98
CA ILE A 153 -9.56 8.79 -4.30
C ILE A 153 -9.32 9.86 -5.38
N LYS A 154 -10.25 10.01 -6.33
CA LYS A 154 -10.24 11.17 -7.23
C LYS A 154 -10.99 12.33 -6.58
N GLY A 155 -10.28 13.43 -6.31
CA GLY A 155 -10.90 14.76 -6.13
C GLY A 155 -11.00 15.38 -4.73
N LYS A 156 -10.59 14.72 -3.63
CA LYS A 156 -10.62 15.39 -2.30
C LYS A 156 -9.37 16.20 -1.95
N PHE A 157 -8.22 15.94 -2.60
CA PHE A 157 -6.98 16.67 -2.33
C PHE A 157 -6.90 18.03 -3.04
N VAL A 158 -7.55 18.21 -4.19
CA VAL A 158 -7.61 19.51 -4.90
C VAL A 158 -8.32 20.57 -4.04
N PHE A 159 -9.36 20.19 -3.30
CA PHE A 159 -10.12 21.12 -2.46
C PHE A 159 -9.36 21.56 -1.19
N GLN A 160 -8.52 20.70 -0.60
CA GLN A 160 -7.71 21.10 0.55
C GLN A 160 -6.53 22.00 0.17
N MET A 161 -6.02 21.92 -1.07
CA MET A 161 -5.01 22.85 -1.57
C MET A 161 -5.56 24.28 -1.74
N GLN A 162 -6.84 24.44 -2.10
CA GLN A 162 -7.46 25.77 -2.25
C GLN A 162 -7.81 26.45 -0.93
N GLN A 163 -7.90 25.70 0.19
CA GLN A 163 -8.24 26.27 1.50
C GLN A 163 -7.03 26.64 2.36
N LYS A 164 -5.81 26.20 2.00
CA LYS A 164 -4.57 26.57 2.72
C LYS A 164 -3.79 27.75 2.09
N GLN A 165 -4.30 28.34 1.00
CA GLN A 165 -3.72 29.54 0.36
C GLN A 165 -4.61 30.80 0.54
N ARG A 166 -5.50 30.81 1.53
CA ARG A 166 -6.29 32.00 1.88
C ARG A 166 -5.97 32.46 3.30
#